data_AF-A0A1E5VQU2-F1
#
_entry.id   AF-A0A1E5VQU2-F1
#
_cell.length_a   1.000
_cell.length_b   1.000
_cell.length_c   1.000
_cell.angle_alpha   90.00
_cell.angle_beta   90.00
_cell.angle_gamma   90.00
#
_symmetry.space_group_name_H-M   'P 1'
#
loop_
_entity.id
_entity.type
_entity.pdbx_description
1 polymer ?
#
loop_
_entity_poly.entity_id
_entity_poly.type
_entity_poly.pdbx_seq_one_letter_code
_entity_poly.pdbx_strand_id
1 'polypeptide(L)'
;MILSLRESLQDCKHSLASCQVELEAAKSEIKKWHLAFQNIPAVSSGTNPDPISVVSYLSNLKSSEESLKEQLEKAKKREAAFIVTFAKREQEIAELKSAVRDLKTQLRPPSMQTRRLLLDPAIHEEFTRLKHKQNTLLFPKRNRTGDGLVTMLFNNVSLVQIHELGMKIAVLKSQNNELRNQFDVLYKHMDGVTNDVERSNEMVSILQEELEAKDLELTRLKEMLSHKEASDDAAVEEREEAANDMNTASDPMQVKVES
;
A
#
# COMPACT_ATOMS: atom_id res chain seq x y z
N MET A 1 56.13 -55.72 12.75
CA MET A 1 56.33 -55.51 11.30
C MET A 1 55.12 -55.96 10.47
N ILE A 2 54.61 -57.19 10.62
CA ILE A 2 53.40 -57.64 9.89
C ILE A 2 52.13 -56.88 10.33
N LEU A 3 51.98 -56.62 11.64
CA LEU A 3 50.82 -55.89 12.17
C LEU A 3 50.79 -54.42 11.70
N SER A 4 51.93 -53.73 11.73
CA SER A 4 52.05 -52.34 11.25
C SER A 4 51.79 -52.21 9.74
N LEU A 5 52.15 -53.23 8.95
CA LEU A 5 51.84 -53.26 7.52
C LEU A 5 50.34 -53.49 7.26
N ARG A 6 49.67 -54.34 8.07
CA ARG A 6 48.22 -54.53 7.97
C ARG A 6 47.44 -53.28 8.34
N GLU A 7 47.86 -52.61 9.41
CA GLU A 7 47.25 -51.35 9.85
C GLU A 7 47.42 -50.26 8.77
N SER A 8 48.64 -50.07 8.27
CA SER A 8 48.92 -49.14 7.17
C SER A 8 48.15 -49.48 5.88
N LEU A 9 48.01 -50.76 5.53
CA LEU A 9 47.22 -51.19 4.38
C LEU A 9 45.73 -50.86 4.56
N GLN A 10 45.22 -51.04 5.78
CA GLN A 10 43.83 -50.76 6.12
C GLN A 10 43.55 -49.25 6.09
N ASP A 11 44.46 -48.43 6.62
CA ASP A 11 44.37 -46.96 6.55
C ASP A 11 44.41 -46.47 5.10
N CYS A 12 45.27 -47.07 4.27
CA CYS A 12 45.35 -46.76 2.84
C CYS A 12 44.03 -47.10 2.12
N LYS A 13 43.41 -48.23 2.47
CA LYS A 13 42.09 -48.63 1.96
C LYS A 13 40.98 -47.68 2.37
N HIS A 14 40.97 -47.22 3.63
CA HIS A 14 40.01 -46.23 4.11
C HIS A 14 40.19 -44.88 3.41
N SER A 15 41.45 -44.45 3.23
CA SER A 15 41.78 -43.22 2.52
C SER A 15 41.33 -43.27 1.06
N LEU A 16 41.56 -44.40 0.38
CA LEU A 16 41.10 -44.62 -0.99
C LEU A 16 39.57 -44.53 -1.10
N ALA A 17 38.84 -45.14 -0.16
CA ALA A 17 37.38 -45.05 -0.13
C ALA A 17 36.89 -43.60 0.09
N SER A 18 37.55 -42.83 0.96
CA SER A 18 37.25 -41.40 1.16
C SER A 18 37.49 -40.60 -0.12
N CYS A 19 38.65 -40.78 -0.75
CA CYS A 19 38.96 -40.10 -2.01
C CYS A 19 37.96 -40.45 -3.12
N GLN A 20 37.46 -41.69 -3.16
CA GLN A 20 36.45 -42.09 -4.13
C GLN A 20 35.13 -41.35 -3.92
N VAL A 21 34.69 -41.19 -2.66
CA VAL A 21 33.47 -40.43 -2.32
C VAL A 21 33.64 -38.95 -2.69
N GLU A 22 34.78 -38.36 -2.33
CA GLU A 22 35.09 -36.96 -2.67
C GLU A 22 35.15 -36.73 -4.19
N LEU A 23 35.69 -37.69 -4.95
CA LEU A 23 35.73 -37.63 -6.41
C LEU A 23 34.33 -37.64 -7.02
N GLU A 24 33.44 -38.53 -6.57
CA GLU A 24 32.06 -38.58 -7.06
C GLU A 24 31.26 -37.35 -6.65
N ALA A 25 31.48 -36.83 -5.43
CA ALA A 25 30.90 -35.57 -4.99
C ALA A 25 31.36 -34.40 -5.90
N ALA A 26 32.67 -34.29 -6.18
CA ALA A 26 33.20 -33.26 -7.06
C ALA A 26 32.66 -33.37 -8.50
N LYS A 27 32.53 -34.59 -9.04
CA LYS A 27 31.90 -34.82 -10.36
C LYS A 27 30.45 -34.36 -10.39
N SER A 28 29.68 -34.65 -9.33
CA SER A 28 28.29 -34.20 -9.21
C SER A 28 28.18 -32.67 -9.15
N GLU A 29 29.10 -32.02 -8.43
CA GLU A 29 29.18 -30.56 -8.33
C GLU A 29 29.52 -29.94 -9.70
N ILE A 30 30.50 -30.50 -10.42
CA ILE A 30 30.86 -30.06 -11.78
C ILE A 30 29.66 -30.18 -12.72
N LYS A 31 28.91 -31.29 -12.66
CA LYS A 31 27.71 -31.50 -13.48
C LYS A 31 26.64 -30.44 -13.16
N LYS A 32 26.43 -30.14 -11.88
CA LYS A 32 25.50 -29.09 -11.42
C LYS A 32 25.91 -27.71 -11.95
N TRP A 33 27.20 -27.36 -11.89
CA TRP A 33 27.71 -26.11 -12.46
C TRP A 33 27.52 -26.04 -13.97
N HIS A 34 27.79 -27.13 -14.71
CA HIS A 34 27.54 -27.18 -16.15
C HIS A 34 26.08 -26.90 -16.50
N LEU A 35 25.12 -27.51 -15.79
CA LEU A 35 23.69 -27.26 -15.99
C LEU A 35 23.32 -25.80 -15.68
N ALA A 36 23.86 -25.24 -14.59
CA ALA A 36 23.63 -23.85 -14.22
C ALA A 36 24.12 -22.87 -15.29
N PHE A 37 25.30 -23.12 -15.88
CA PHE A 37 25.85 -22.29 -16.96
C PHE A 37 25.11 -22.45 -18.29
N GLN A 38 24.57 -23.65 -18.56
CA GLN A 38 23.79 -23.92 -19.76
C GLN A 38 22.44 -23.18 -19.77
N ASN A 39 21.93 -22.84 -18.59
CA ASN A 39 20.69 -22.09 -18.41
C ASN A 39 20.89 -20.55 -18.42
N ILE A 40 22.12 -20.06 -18.59
CA ILE A 40 22.36 -18.61 -18.65
C ILE A 40 21.84 -18.08 -20.01
N PRO A 41 20.94 -17.07 -20.02
CA PRO A 41 20.35 -16.52 -21.25
C PRO A 41 21.37 -15.97 -22.27
N ALA A 42 22.61 -15.72 -21.84
CA ALA A 42 23.67 -15.12 -22.63
C ALA A 42 24.47 -16.11 -23.51
N VAL A 43 24.24 -17.43 -23.42
CA VAL A 43 25.02 -18.45 -24.16
C VAL A 43 24.11 -19.22 -25.12
N SER A 44 24.48 -19.30 -26.40
CA SER A 44 23.76 -20.10 -27.39
C SER A 44 23.72 -21.57 -26.98
N SER A 45 22.51 -22.13 -26.92
CA SER A 45 22.27 -23.52 -26.53
C SER A 45 23.11 -24.48 -27.40
N GLY A 46 24.02 -25.22 -26.78
CA GLY A 46 24.81 -26.28 -27.43
C GLY A 46 26.32 -26.03 -27.53
N THR A 47 26.81 -24.83 -27.19
CA THR A 47 28.25 -24.52 -27.16
C THR A 47 28.77 -24.35 -25.73
N ASN A 48 29.96 -24.88 -25.46
CA ASN A 48 30.63 -24.71 -24.17
C ASN A 48 30.86 -23.20 -23.93
N PRO A 49 30.37 -22.61 -22.82
CA PRO A 49 30.46 -21.18 -22.58
C PRO A 49 31.92 -20.73 -22.58
N ASP A 50 32.23 -19.68 -23.34
CA ASP A 50 33.54 -19.04 -23.28
C ASP A 50 33.77 -18.47 -21.86
N PRO A 51 34.87 -18.84 -21.17
CA PRO A 51 35.13 -18.40 -19.80
C PRO A 51 35.12 -16.87 -19.62
N ILE A 52 35.60 -16.12 -20.62
CA ILE A 52 35.64 -14.65 -20.57
C ILE A 52 34.21 -14.08 -20.59
N SER A 53 33.36 -14.63 -21.45
CA SER A 53 31.95 -14.27 -21.54
C SER A 53 31.20 -14.52 -20.23
N VAL A 54 31.41 -15.68 -19.59
CA VAL A 54 30.81 -16.00 -18.27
C VAL A 54 31.28 -15.03 -17.19
N VAL A 55 32.58 -14.73 -17.13
CA VAL A 55 33.15 -13.78 -16.17
C VAL A 55 32.57 -12.38 -16.37
N SER A 56 32.43 -11.91 -17.61
CA SER A 56 31.82 -10.61 -17.89
C SER A 56 30.35 -10.55 -17.47
N TYR A 57 29.57 -11.61 -17.73
CA TYR A 57 28.19 -11.72 -17.28
C TYR A 57 28.07 -11.70 -15.76
N LEU A 58 28.91 -12.47 -15.05
CA LEU A 58 28.95 -12.47 -13.58
C LEU A 58 29.32 -11.09 -13.02
N SER A 59 30.28 -10.41 -13.64
CA SER A 59 30.65 -9.05 -13.25
C SER A 59 29.48 -8.08 -13.42
N ASN A 60 28.78 -8.14 -14.56
CA ASN A 60 27.60 -7.30 -14.83
C ASN A 60 26.45 -7.62 -13.87
N LEU A 61 26.21 -8.90 -13.60
CA LEU A 61 25.18 -9.37 -12.67
C LEU A 61 25.48 -8.87 -11.25
N LYS A 62 26.74 -8.97 -10.80
CA LYS A 62 27.18 -8.44 -9.51
C LYS A 62 26.98 -6.91 -9.42
N SER A 63 27.30 -6.20 -10.50
CA SER A 63 27.10 -4.74 -10.59
C SER A 63 25.61 -4.38 -10.52
N SER A 64 24.77 -5.16 -11.20
CA SER A 64 23.31 -5.00 -11.20
C SER A 64 22.72 -5.33 -9.83
N GLU A 65 23.19 -6.37 -9.16
CA GLU A 65 22.80 -6.73 -7.79
C GLU A 65 23.10 -5.58 -6.81
N GLU A 66 24.29 -5.01 -6.89
CA GLU A 66 24.73 -3.91 -6.03
C GLU A 66 23.90 -2.63 -6.29
N SER A 67 23.58 -2.34 -7.55
CA SER A 67 22.68 -1.25 -7.93
C SER A 67 21.25 -1.45 -7.40
N LEU A 68 20.70 -2.67 -7.52
CA LEU A 68 19.37 -2.99 -7.00
C LEU A 68 19.31 -2.87 -5.48
N LYS A 69 20.35 -3.30 -4.77
CA LYS A 69 20.47 -3.10 -3.31
C LYS A 69 20.44 -1.62 -2.94
N GLU A 70 21.14 -0.76 -3.67
CA GLU A 70 21.09 0.69 -3.42
C GLU A 70 19.69 1.28 -3.68
N GLN A 71 19.01 0.85 -4.75
CA GLN A 71 17.64 1.28 -5.04
C GLN A 71 16.66 0.84 -3.95
N LEU A 72 16.78 -0.39 -3.45
CA LEU A 72 15.97 -0.92 -2.36
C LEU A 72 16.15 -0.08 -1.08
N GLU A 73 17.38 0.28 -0.72
CA GLU A 73 17.64 1.12 0.45
C GLU A 73 17.09 2.54 0.28
N LYS A 74 17.15 3.11 -0.94
CA LYS A 74 16.48 4.39 -1.25
C LYS A 74 14.96 4.28 -1.19
N ALA A 75 14.37 3.14 -1.58
CA ALA A 75 12.94 2.90 -1.49
C ALA A 75 12.49 2.80 -0.04
N LYS A 76 13.17 2.01 0.80
CA LYS A 76 12.90 1.90 2.24
C LYS A 76 12.97 3.25 2.96
N LYS A 77 13.96 4.08 2.64
CA LYS A 77 14.06 5.45 3.20
C LYS A 77 12.88 6.34 2.80
N ARG A 78 12.42 6.24 1.55
CA ARG A 78 11.23 6.97 1.07
C ARG A 78 9.95 6.48 1.75
N GLU A 79 9.78 5.16 1.86
CA GLU A 79 8.66 4.56 2.57
C GLU A 79 8.59 5.03 4.03
N ALA A 80 9.72 4.98 4.75
CA ALA A 80 9.79 5.49 6.12
C ALA A 80 9.40 6.98 6.22
N ALA A 81 9.81 7.81 5.24
CA ALA A 81 9.39 9.21 5.19
C ALA A 81 7.87 9.37 4.97
N PHE A 82 7.26 8.52 4.13
CA PHE A 82 5.81 8.52 3.92
C PHE A 82 5.03 8.09 5.17
N ILE A 83 5.51 7.09 5.91
CA ILE A 83 4.88 6.67 7.18
C ILE A 83 4.83 7.83 8.17
N VAL A 84 5.93 8.59 8.30
CA VAL A 84 5.99 9.75 9.21
C VAL A 84 5.04 10.87 8.76
N THR A 85 4.99 11.18 7.46
CA THR A 85 4.09 12.23 6.96
C THR A 85 2.62 11.83 7.06
N PHE A 86 2.30 10.55 6.84
CA PHE A 86 0.96 10.01 7.00
C PHE A 86 0.50 10.10 8.46
N ALA A 87 1.32 9.63 9.40
CA ALA A 87 1.01 9.74 10.83
C ALA A 87 0.78 11.19 11.27
N LYS A 88 1.57 12.14 10.74
CA LYS A 88 1.38 13.57 11.02
C LYS A 88 0.05 14.10 10.47
N ARG A 89 -0.35 13.66 9.27
CA ARG A 89 -1.65 14.04 8.67
C ARG A 89 -2.83 13.43 9.41
N GLU A 90 -2.73 12.19 9.87
CA GLU A 90 -3.76 11.56 10.70
C GLU A 90 -3.97 12.31 12.01
N GLN A 91 -2.89 12.74 12.66
CA GLN A 91 -2.94 13.57 13.85
C GLN A 91 -3.64 14.93 13.59
N GLU A 92 -3.28 15.61 12.51
CA GLU A 92 -3.93 16.87 12.10
C GLU A 92 -5.43 16.69 11.84
N ILE A 93 -5.83 15.60 11.19
CA ILE A 93 -7.24 15.24 10.99
C ILE A 93 -7.95 15.01 12.33
N ALA A 94 -7.31 14.35 13.29
CA ALA A 94 -7.89 14.11 14.62
C ALA A 94 -8.13 15.43 15.38
N GLU A 95 -7.17 16.36 15.32
CA GLU A 95 -7.27 17.69 15.91
C GLU A 95 -8.40 18.51 15.28
N LEU A 96 -8.47 18.56 13.94
CA LEU A 96 -9.54 19.23 13.21
C LEU A 96 -10.91 18.62 13.53
N LYS A 97 -11.02 17.29 13.61
CA LYS A 97 -12.26 16.61 14.03
C LYS A 97 -12.68 17.03 15.44
N SER A 98 -11.74 17.22 16.36
CA SER A 98 -12.04 17.71 17.71
C SER A 98 -12.53 19.15 17.68
N ALA A 99 -11.82 20.04 16.99
CA ALA A 99 -12.22 21.44 16.84
C ALA A 99 -13.63 21.57 16.24
N VAL A 100 -13.97 20.73 15.25
CA VAL A 100 -15.32 20.69 14.67
C VAL A 100 -16.36 20.25 15.69
N ARG A 101 -16.08 19.24 16.53
CA ARG A 101 -17.00 18.84 17.60
C ARG A 101 -17.19 19.98 18.61
N ASP A 102 -16.11 20.65 19.00
CA ASP A 102 -16.16 21.76 19.96
C ASP A 102 -16.91 22.97 19.40
N LEU A 103 -16.66 23.33 18.15
CA LEU A 103 -17.44 24.37 17.46
C LEU A 103 -18.92 23.98 17.34
N LYS A 104 -19.22 22.71 17.06
CA LYS A 104 -20.61 22.22 17.01
C LYS A 104 -21.31 22.28 18.37
N THR A 105 -20.59 22.08 19.48
CA THR A 105 -21.17 22.26 20.82
C THR A 105 -21.36 23.74 21.16
N GLN A 106 -20.42 24.61 20.80
CA GLN A 106 -20.54 26.06 20.97
C GLN A 106 -21.67 26.65 20.11
N LEU A 107 -21.83 26.16 18.87
CA LEU A 107 -22.86 26.56 17.92
C LEU A 107 -24.18 25.81 18.13
N ARG A 108 -24.36 25.11 19.26
CA ARG A 108 -25.66 24.65 19.71
C ARG A 108 -26.28 25.77 20.56
N PRO A 109 -26.98 26.76 19.98
CA PRO A 109 -27.74 27.69 20.78
C PRO A 109 -28.82 26.92 21.53
N PRO A 110 -29.39 27.49 22.59
CA PRO A 110 -30.61 27.00 23.22
C PRO A 110 -31.81 27.06 22.26
N SER A 111 -31.81 26.30 21.16
CA SER A 111 -32.93 26.17 20.24
C SER A 111 -34.16 25.58 20.93
N MET A 112 -33.96 24.92 22.09
CA MET A 112 -35.00 24.55 23.04
C MET A 112 -35.60 25.76 23.78
N GLN A 113 -34.83 26.82 24.06
CA GLN A 113 -35.36 28.03 24.68
C GLN A 113 -36.09 28.91 23.67
N THR A 114 -35.60 29.08 22.43
CA THR A 114 -36.33 29.88 21.43
C THR A 114 -37.67 29.25 21.05
N ARG A 115 -37.74 27.92 20.87
CA ARG A 115 -39.02 27.23 20.68
C ARG A 115 -39.90 27.30 21.93
N ARG A 116 -39.33 27.23 23.13
CA ARG A 116 -40.10 27.34 24.39
C ARG A 116 -40.62 28.76 24.66
N LEU A 117 -39.85 29.80 24.30
CA LEU A 117 -40.23 31.20 24.39
C LEU A 117 -41.30 31.58 23.36
N LEU A 118 -41.20 31.05 22.13
CA LEU A 118 -42.22 31.26 21.09
C LEU A 118 -43.54 30.52 21.38
N LEU A 119 -43.51 29.51 22.24
CA LEU A 119 -44.68 28.74 22.70
C LEU A 119 -45.17 29.19 24.09
N ASP A 120 -44.56 30.21 24.70
CA ASP A 120 -44.96 30.71 26.02
C ASP A 120 -46.19 31.63 25.89
N PRO A 121 -47.34 31.30 26.51
CA PRO A 121 -48.55 32.12 26.45
C PRO A 121 -48.34 33.56 26.92
N ALA A 122 -47.47 33.79 27.91
CA ALA A 122 -47.20 35.14 28.43
C ALA A 122 -46.46 36.01 27.40
N ILE A 123 -45.57 35.40 26.60
CA ILE A 123 -44.83 36.09 25.55
C ILE A 123 -45.75 36.41 24.36
N HIS A 124 -46.66 35.50 24.03
CA HIS A 124 -47.70 35.77 23.02
C HIS A 124 -48.62 36.93 23.42
N GLU A 125 -48.98 37.00 24.70
CA GLU A 125 -49.84 38.06 25.24
C GLU A 125 -49.12 39.41 25.24
N GLU A 126 -47.85 39.47 25.63
CA GLU A 126 -47.04 40.69 25.54
C GLU A 126 -46.80 41.13 24.08
N PHE A 127 -46.55 40.20 23.15
CA PHE A 127 -46.47 40.51 21.72
C PHE A 127 -47.78 41.10 21.20
N THR A 128 -48.91 40.56 21.65
CA THR A 128 -50.25 41.07 21.30
C THR A 128 -50.49 42.44 21.90
N ARG A 129 -50.12 42.69 23.17
CA ARG A 129 -50.19 44.02 23.80
C ARG A 129 -49.28 45.03 23.10
N LEU A 130 -48.07 44.65 22.72
CA LEU A 130 -47.13 45.50 21.98
C LEU A 130 -47.66 45.85 20.59
N LYS A 131 -48.20 44.88 19.87
CA LYS A 131 -48.87 45.09 18.57
C LYS A 131 -50.07 46.03 18.72
N HIS A 132 -50.86 45.86 19.78
CA HIS A 132 -51.98 46.75 20.08
C HIS A 132 -51.49 48.17 20.37
N LYS A 133 -50.49 48.33 21.25
CA LYS A 133 -49.87 49.60 21.60
C LYS A 133 -49.21 50.28 20.41
N GLN A 134 -48.57 49.51 19.52
CA GLN A 134 -48.03 49.99 18.25
C GLN A 134 -49.14 50.51 17.33
N ASN A 135 -50.26 49.79 17.20
CA ASN A 135 -51.43 50.28 16.46
C ASN A 135 -52.03 51.54 17.09
N THR A 136 -52.05 51.64 18.43
CA THR A 136 -52.52 52.86 19.13
C THR A 136 -51.53 54.02 19.00
N LEU A 137 -50.23 53.73 18.89
CA LEU A 137 -49.16 54.72 18.70
C LEU A 137 -49.00 55.16 17.23
N LEU A 138 -49.31 54.31 16.25
CA LEU A 138 -49.37 54.67 14.82
C LEU A 138 -50.62 55.49 14.47
N PHE A 139 -51.65 55.44 15.31
CA PHE A 139 -52.83 56.31 15.22
C PHE A 139 -53.10 57.05 16.55
N PRO A 140 -52.22 57.98 16.96
CA PRO A 140 -52.38 58.65 18.24
C PRO A 140 -53.45 59.75 18.14
N LYS A 141 -54.42 59.70 19.07
CA LYS A 141 -55.33 60.82 19.34
C LYS A 141 -54.49 61.99 19.88
N ARG A 142 -54.52 63.10 19.16
CA ARG A 142 -53.54 64.20 19.16
C ARG A 142 -53.68 65.14 20.36
N ASN A 143 -52.73 65.12 21.31
CA ASN A 143 -52.63 66.12 22.40
C ASN A 143 -51.18 66.64 22.51
N ARG A 144 -50.95 67.92 22.19
CA ARG A 144 -49.63 68.57 22.10
C ARG A 144 -49.26 69.26 23.42
N THR A 145 -48.04 69.05 23.93
CA THR A 145 -47.07 70.09 24.40
C THR A 145 -45.82 69.56 25.13
N GLY A 146 -45.61 68.24 25.24
CA GLY A 146 -44.36 67.63 25.76
C GLY A 146 -43.46 66.94 24.71
N ASP A 147 -43.91 66.86 23.46
CA ASP A 147 -43.41 65.87 22.50
C ASP A 147 -42.05 66.19 21.88
N GLY A 148 -41.60 67.44 21.85
CA GLY A 148 -40.40 67.83 21.07
C GLY A 148 -39.09 67.16 21.54
N LEU A 149 -38.82 67.19 22.86
CA LEU A 149 -37.61 66.61 23.44
C LEU A 149 -37.68 65.08 23.51
N VAL A 150 -38.86 64.53 23.80
CA VAL A 150 -39.09 63.08 23.81
C VAL A 150 -38.91 62.50 22.41
N THR A 151 -39.42 63.18 21.38
CA THR A 151 -39.25 62.76 19.97
C THR A 151 -37.80 62.86 19.54
N MET A 152 -37.07 63.90 19.95
CA MET A 152 -35.64 64.04 19.63
C MET A 152 -34.78 62.97 20.33
N LEU A 153 -35.00 62.71 21.62
CA LEU A 153 -34.30 61.64 22.35
C LEU A 153 -34.64 60.25 21.78
N PHE A 154 -35.90 59.98 21.50
CA PHE A 154 -36.35 58.73 20.90
C PHE A 154 -35.74 58.50 19.51
N ASN A 155 -35.67 59.54 18.68
CA ASN A 155 -35.04 59.47 17.35
C ASN A 155 -33.53 59.22 17.45
N ASN A 156 -32.82 59.87 18.37
CA ASN A 156 -31.38 59.64 18.55
C ASN A 156 -31.06 58.23 19.07
N VAL A 157 -31.81 57.74 20.06
CA VAL A 157 -31.66 56.36 20.57
C VAL A 157 -32.00 55.34 19.49
N SER A 158 -33.05 55.57 18.71
CA SER A 158 -33.43 54.72 17.58
C SER A 158 -32.35 54.71 16.49
N LEU A 159 -31.74 55.86 16.19
CA LEU A 159 -30.67 55.97 15.20
C LEU A 159 -29.42 55.18 15.60
N VAL A 160 -29.01 55.24 16.87
CA VAL A 160 -27.87 54.48 17.40
C VAL A 160 -28.13 52.98 17.32
N GLN A 161 -29.32 52.53 17.70
CA GLN A 161 -29.70 51.10 17.60
C GLN A 161 -29.76 50.62 16.15
N ILE A 162 -30.30 51.43 15.23
CA ILE A 162 -30.32 51.13 13.79
C ILE A 162 -28.89 51.00 13.25
N HIS A 163 -27.99 51.90 13.63
CA HIS A 163 -26.58 51.84 13.23
C HIS A 163 -25.88 50.58 13.77
N GLU A 164 -26.07 50.25 15.05
CA GLU A 164 -25.49 49.05 15.66
C GLU A 164 -25.99 47.76 14.98
N LEU A 165 -27.29 47.67 14.69
CA LEU A 165 -27.85 46.57 13.93
C LEU A 165 -27.30 46.52 12.50
N GLY A 166 -27.11 47.67 11.85
CA GLY A 166 -26.48 47.79 10.54
C GLY A 166 -25.05 47.22 10.53
N MET A 167 -24.25 47.53 11.55
CA MET A 167 -22.90 46.97 11.72
C MET A 167 -22.93 45.46 11.92
N LYS A 168 -23.84 44.94 12.78
CA LYS A 168 -24.00 43.49 12.99
C LYS A 168 -24.38 42.77 11.70
N ILE A 169 -25.28 43.35 10.90
CA ILE A 169 -25.66 42.81 9.59
C ILE A 169 -24.48 42.79 8.63
N ALA A 170 -23.65 43.84 8.61
CA ALA A 170 -22.46 43.90 7.76
C ALA A 170 -21.44 42.81 8.13
N VAL A 171 -21.18 42.61 9.42
CA VAL A 171 -20.30 41.55 9.91
C VAL A 171 -20.84 40.17 9.53
N LEU A 172 -22.12 39.91 9.77
CA LEU A 172 -22.76 38.63 9.41
C LEU A 172 -22.74 38.37 7.90
N LYS A 173 -22.88 39.42 7.06
CA LYS A 173 -22.74 39.30 5.60
C LYS A 173 -21.32 38.91 5.21
N SER A 174 -20.31 39.56 5.80
CA SER A 174 -18.90 39.24 5.56
C SER A 174 -18.58 37.79 5.94
N GLN A 175 -18.99 37.36 7.14
CA GLN A 175 -18.80 35.98 7.60
C GLN A 175 -19.50 34.94 6.72
N ASN A 176 -20.73 35.21 6.25
CA ASN A 176 -21.41 34.33 5.30
C ASN A 176 -20.68 34.23 3.96
N ASN A 177 -20.10 35.34 3.49
CA ASN A 177 -19.35 35.33 2.24
C ASN A 177 -18.05 34.52 2.39
N GLU A 178 -17.38 34.63 3.52
CA GLU A 178 -16.20 33.83 3.84
C GLU A 178 -16.52 32.33 3.93
N LEU A 179 -17.61 31.95 4.61
CA LEU A 179 -18.06 30.56 4.62
C LEU A 179 -18.33 30.02 3.22
N ARG A 180 -18.96 30.83 2.37
CA ARG A 180 -19.24 30.47 0.97
C ARG A 180 -17.96 30.23 0.18
N ASN A 181 -16.94 31.08 0.37
CA ASN A 181 -15.62 30.91 -0.24
C ASN A 181 -14.93 29.63 0.24
N GLN A 182 -14.99 29.34 1.55
CA GLN A 182 -14.41 28.12 2.11
C GLN A 182 -15.08 26.86 1.54
N PHE A 183 -16.41 26.86 1.38
CA PHE A 183 -17.12 25.76 0.72
C PHE A 183 -16.72 25.58 -0.74
N ASP A 184 -16.49 26.66 -1.49
CA ASP A 184 -16.05 26.58 -2.89
C ASP A 184 -14.65 25.95 -3.00
N VAL A 185 -13.72 26.35 -2.12
CA VAL A 185 -12.38 25.75 -2.06
C VAL A 185 -12.46 24.27 -1.67
N LEU A 186 -13.28 23.92 -0.68
CA LEU A 186 -13.46 22.54 -0.25
C LEU A 186 -14.06 21.69 -1.37
N TYR A 187 -15.01 22.21 -2.12
CA TYR A 187 -15.62 21.52 -3.24
C TYR A 187 -14.60 21.19 -4.33
N LYS A 188 -13.76 22.17 -4.70
CA LYS A 188 -12.65 21.96 -5.64
C LYS A 188 -11.63 20.93 -5.15
N HIS A 189 -11.32 20.94 -3.85
CA HIS A 189 -10.41 19.96 -3.28
C HIS A 189 -10.99 18.54 -3.31
N MET A 190 -12.27 18.38 -2.95
CA MET A 190 -12.98 17.10 -2.98
C MET A 190 -13.07 16.54 -4.41
N ASP A 191 -13.29 17.40 -5.39
CA ASP A 191 -13.26 17.02 -6.82
C ASP A 191 -11.87 16.49 -7.23
N GLY A 192 -10.80 17.18 -6.84
CA GLY A 192 -9.42 16.72 -7.06
C GLY A 192 -9.13 15.35 -6.42
N VAL A 193 -9.53 15.16 -5.16
CA VAL A 193 -9.38 13.87 -4.45
C VAL A 193 -10.17 12.76 -5.14
N THR A 194 -11.38 13.06 -5.64
CA THR A 194 -12.20 12.08 -6.36
C THR A 194 -11.49 11.61 -7.64
N ASN A 195 -10.94 12.55 -8.41
CA ASN A 195 -10.18 12.24 -9.62
C ASN A 195 -8.91 11.40 -9.32
N ASP A 196 -8.20 11.72 -8.24
CA ASP A 196 -7.02 10.95 -7.83
C ASP A 196 -7.36 9.52 -7.40
N VAL A 197 -8.51 9.33 -6.72
CA VAL A 197 -9.03 8.01 -6.36
C VAL A 197 -9.40 7.20 -7.61
N GLU A 198 -10.07 7.82 -8.58
CA GLU A 198 -10.40 7.17 -9.85
C GLU A 198 -9.14 6.70 -10.59
N ARG A 199 -8.13 7.59 -10.74
CA ARG A 199 -6.84 7.22 -11.34
C ARG A 199 -6.12 6.11 -10.57
N SER A 200 -6.14 6.16 -9.24
CA SER A 200 -5.53 5.11 -8.41
C SER A 200 -6.23 3.76 -8.60
N ASN A 201 -7.56 3.75 -8.73
CA ASN A 201 -8.32 2.52 -8.97
C ASN A 201 -8.03 1.92 -10.35
N GLU A 202 -7.88 2.76 -11.38
CA GLU A 202 -7.45 2.31 -12.71
C GLU A 202 -6.07 1.66 -12.65
N MET A 203 -5.11 2.28 -11.96
CA MET A 203 -3.76 1.72 -11.81
C MET A 203 -3.76 0.41 -11.02
N VAL A 204 -4.57 0.30 -9.96
CA VAL A 204 -4.73 -0.97 -9.22
C VAL A 204 -5.30 -2.06 -10.14
N SER A 205 -6.27 -1.74 -10.99
CA SER A 205 -6.86 -2.70 -11.93
C SER A 205 -5.83 -3.22 -12.93
N ILE A 206 -4.99 -2.32 -13.47
CA ILE A 206 -3.88 -2.71 -14.38
C ILE A 206 -2.89 -3.62 -13.66
N LEU A 207 -2.47 -3.26 -12.46
CA LEU A 207 -1.51 -4.07 -11.69
C LEU A 207 -2.08 -5.44 -11.30
N GLN A 208 -3.39 -5.55 -11.07
CA GLN A 208 -4.06 -6.83 -10.84
C GLN A 208 -4.04 -7.70 -12.10
N GLU A 209 -4.33 -7.14 -13.27
CA GLU A 209 -4.26 -7.87 -14.55
C GLU A 209 -2.83 -8.36 -14.84
N GLU A 210 -1.82 -7.51 -14.62
CA GLU A 210 -0.40 -7.90 -14.77
C GLU A 210 0.00 -9.00 -13.78
N LEU A 211 -0.50 -8.94 -12.54
CA LEU A 211 -0.23 -9.94 -11.52
C LEU A 211 -0.85 -11.30 -11.89
N GLU A 212 -2.11 -11.31 -12.31
CA GLU A 212 -2.79 -12.53 -12.78
C GLU A 212 -2.07 -13.15 -13.99
N ALA A 213 -1.62 -12.32 -14.94
CA ALA A 213 -0.83 -12.78 -16.07
C ALA A 213 0.50 -13.43 -15.63
N LYS A 214 1.17 -12.84 -14.63
CA LYS A 214 2.41 -13.39 -14.07
C LYS A 214 2.20 -14.68 -13.29
N ASP A 215 1.09 -14.80 -12.56
CA ASP A 215 0.72 -16.03 -11.85
C ASP A 215 0.40 -17.19 -12.81
N LEU A 216 -0.28 -16.90 -13.92
CA LEU A 216 -0.50 -17.87 -14.99
C LEU A 216 0.83 -18.33 -15.62
N GLU A 217 1.75 -17.40 -15.89
CA GLU A 217 3.07 -17.70 -16.43
C GLU A 217 3.90 -18.55 -15.47
N LEU A 218 3.88 -18.23 -14.16
CA LEU A 218 4.52 -19.04 -13.12
C LEU A 218 3.94 -20.46 -13.05
N THR A 219 2.62 -20.59 -13.10
CA THR A 219 1.94 -21.89 -13.08
C THR A 219 2.37 -22.75 -14.26
N ARG A 220 2.37 -22.17 -15.47
CA ARG A 220 2.83 -22.84 -16.69
C ARG A 220 4.29 -23.28 -16.60
N LEU A 221 5.18 -22.41 -16.11
CA LEU A 221 6.60 -22.76 -15.93
C LEU A 221 6.78 -23.88 -14.91
N LYS A 222 5.97 -23.89 -13.85
CA LYS A 222 5.98 -24.94 -12.82
C LYS A 222 5.51 -26.29 -13.37
N GLU A 223 4.46 -26.30 -14.19
CA GLU A 223 4.01 -27.51 -14.90
C GLU A 223 5.09 -28.05 -15.85
N MET A 224 5.70 -27.17 -16.65
CA MET A 224 6.81 -27.55 -17.54
C MET A 224 8.00 -28.15 -16.77
N LEU A 225 8.33 -27.60 -15.60
CA LEU A 225 9.35 -28.15 -14.70
C LEU A 225 8.97 -29.56 -14.23
N SER A 226 7.73 -29.76 -13.76
CA SER A 226 7.27 -31.07 -13.29
C SER A 226 7.27 -32.14 -14.38
N HIS A 227 6.91 -31.78 -15.62
CA HIS A 227 6.94 -32.71 -16.76
C HIS A 227 8.37 -33.05 -17.16
N LYS A 228 9.30 -32.11 -17.02
CA LYS A 228 10.71 -32.36 -17.28
C LYS A 228 11.32 -33.29 -16.24
N GLU A 229 10.98 -33.10 -14.96
CA GLU A 229 11.38 -34.01 -13.87
C GLU A 229 10.85 -35.44 -14.11
N ALA A 230 9.58 -35.60 -14.46
CA ALA A 230 8.99 -36.91 -14.74
C ALA A 230 9.56 -37.60 -16.01
N SER A 231 9.93 -36.82 -17.03
CA SER A 231 10.58 -37.35 -18.25
C SER A 231 12.03 -37.75 -18.02
N ASP A 232 12.75 -37.05 -17.13
CA ASP A 232 14.12 -37.41 -16.76
C ASP A 232 14.14 -38.69 -15.89
N ASP A 233 13.15 -38.90 -15.02
CA ASP A 233 13.00 -40.14 -14.23
C ASP A 233 12.64 -41.36 -15.10
N ALA A 234 11.72 -41.21 -16.07
CA ALA A 234 11.36 -42.29 -16.99
C ALA A 234 12.53 -42.73 -17.90
N ALA A 235 13.38 -41.80 -18.33
CA ALA A 235 14.57 -42.09 -19.13
C ALA A 235 15.68 -42.79 -18.33
N VAL A 236 15.65 -42.71 -16.99
CA VAL A 236 16.56 -43.44 -16.10
C VAL A 236 16.07 -44.87 -15.89
N GLU A 237 14.76 -45.09 -15.69
CA GLU A 237 14.21 -46.46 -15.56
C GLU A 237 14.34 -47.29 -16.86
N GLU A 238 14.08 -46.69 -18.04
CA GLU A 238 14.19 -47.41 -19.32
C GLU A 238 15.64 -47.83 -19.65
N ARG A 239 16.64 -47.14 -19.06
CA ARG A 239 18.07 -47.49 -19.18
C ARG A 239 18.52 -48.56 -18.19
N GLU A 240 17.92 -48.63 -17.00
CA GLU A 240 18.23 -49.68 -16.02
C GLU A 240 17.57 -51.02 -16.38
N GLU A 241 16.38 -50.99 -16.97
CA GLU A 241 15.69 -52.21 -17.43
C GLU A 241 16.40 -52.86 -18.63
N ALA A 242 16.90 -52.07 -19.59
CA ALA A 242 17.72 -52.55 -20.70
C ALA A 242 19.12 -53.07 -20.29
N ALA A 243 19.66 -52.63 -19.15
CA ALA A 243 20.95 -53.08 -18.64
C ALA A 243 20.86 -54.40 -17.85
N ASN A 244 19.71 -54.69 -17.22
CA ASN A 244 19.50 -55.92 -16.46
C ASN A 244 19.23 -57.15 -17.34
N ASP A 245 18.70 -56.98 -18.55
CA ASP A 245 18.37 -58.09 -19.46
C ASP A 245 19.61 -58.70 -20.18
N MET A 246 20.77 -58.01 -20.12
CA MET A 246 22.03 -58.47 -20.72
C MET A 246 22.89 -59.37 -19.83
N ASN A 247 22.50 -59.61 -18.56
CA ASN A 247 23.40 -60.20 -17.55
C ASN A 247 23.05 -61.63 -17.10
N THR A 248 22.11 -62.33 -17.76
CA THR A 248 21.69 -63.70 -17.38
C THR A 248 22.18 -64.81 -18.31
N ALA A 249 23.01 -64.53 -19.31
CA ALA A 249 23.49 -65.54 -20.26
C ALA A 249 25.03 -65.58 -20.37
N SER A 250 25.72 -66.22 -19.43
CA SER A 250 26.94 -66.98 -19.73
C SER A 250 27.38 -67.82 -18.53
N ASP A 251 27.02 -69.10 -18.60
CA ASP A 251 27.49 -70.20 -17.77
C ASP A 251 28.91 -70.62 -18.23
N PRO A 252 29.92 -70.76 -17.36
CA PRO A 252 31.27 -71.09 -17.78
C PRO A 252 31.44 -72.61 -17.94
N MET A 253 31.62 -73.06 -19.19
CA MET A 253 31.96 -74.45 -19.51
C MET A 253 33.31 -74.87 -18.91
N GLN A 254 33.28 -75.97 -18.17
CA GLN A 254 34.42 -76.67 -17.59
C GLN A 254 35.32 -77.28 -18.68
N VAL A 255 36.62 -77.02 -18.57
CA VAL A 255 37.68 -77.62 -19.39
C VAL A 255 37.92 -79.05 -18.92
N LYS A 256 37.67 -80.04 -19.80
CA LYS A 256 38.07 -81.42 -19.59
C LYS A 256 39.34 -81.70 -20.40
N VAL A 257 40.42 -81.96 -19.67
CA VAL A 257 41.69 -82.49 -20.16
C VAL A 257 41.49 -83.97 -20.47
N GLU A 258 41.92 -84.43 -21.65
CA GLU A 258 42.35 -85.81 -21.86
C GLU A 258 43.30 -85.94 -23.06
N SER A 259 44.22 -86.89 -22.90
CA SER A 259 45.49 -87.25 -23.55
C SER A 259 45.68 -87.07 -25.06
#